data_AF-A0A945Q0Z5-F1
#
_entry.id   AF-A0A945Q0Z5-F1
#
_cell.length_a   1.000
_cell.length_b   1.000
_cell.length_c   1.000
_cell.angle_alpha   90.00
_cell.angle_beta   90.00
_cell.angle_gamma   90.00
#
_symmetry.space_group_name_H-M   'P 1'
#
loop_
_entity.id
_entity.type
_entity.pdbx_description
1 polymer ?
#
loop_
_entity_poly.entity_id
_entity_poly.type
_entity_poly.pdbx_seq_one_letter_code
_entity_poly.pdbx_strand_id
1 'polypeptide(L)' 'IGQAAPTPGGLGAVEAALAAGLTAAGLDAGVAVTAVLLYRLVTFWLPTIPGYWAFTYLTKKNLL' A
#
# COMPACT_ATOMS: atom_id res chain seq x y z
N ILE A 1 -16.90 5.23 -0.03
CA ILE A 1 -16.29 5.09 -1.38
C ILE A 1 -15.46 3.81 -1.35
N GLY A 2 -16.12 2.69 -1.66
CA GLY A 2 -15.58 1.34 -1.48
C GLY A 2 -14.60 0.98 -2.59
N GLN A 3 -13.55 0.25 -2.22
CA GLN A 3 -12.55 -0.26 -3.14
C GLN A 3 -13.20 -1.24 -4.13
N ALA A 4 -12.98 -1.03 -5.42
CA ALA A 4 -13.50 -1.92 -6.48
C ALA A 4 -12.81 -3.30 -6.54
N ALA A 5 -11.71 -3.47 -5.79
CA ALA A 5 -11.03 -4.75 -5.64
C ALA A 5 -11.33 -5.33 -4.25
N PRO A 6 -11.72 -6.62 -4.15
CA PRO A 6 -12.09 -7.27 -2.89
C PRO A 6 -10.91 -7.53 -1.93
N THR A 7 -9.74 -6.92 -2.18
CA THR A 7 -8.57 -6.99 -1.30
C THR A 7 -8.55 -5.78 -0.35
N PRO A 8 -8.22 -5.95 0.95
CA PRO A 8 -8.01 -4.82 1.86
C PRO A 8 -7.03 -3.81 1.24
N GLY A 9 -7.42 -2.53 1.17
CA GLY A 9 -6.57 -1.47 0.60
C GLY A 9 -6.40 -1.46 -0.93
N GLY A 10 -7.14 -2.30 -1.68
CA GLY A 10 -7.02 -2.41 -3.14
C GLY A 10 -5.65 -2.93 -3.62
N LEU A 11 -4.97 -3.68 -2.76
CA LEU A 11 -3.69 -4.34 -3.06
C LEU A 11 -3.83 -5.23 -4.32
N GLY A 12 -2.92 -5.04 -5.26
CA GLY A 12 -2.87 -5.68 -6.57
C GLY A 12 -3.48 -4.82 -7.68
N ALA A 13 -4.71 -4.33 -7.51
CA ALA A 13 -5.39 -3.54 -8.53
C ALA A 13 -4.75 -2.15 -8.72
N VAL A 14 -4.42 -1.49 -7.62
CA VAL A 14 -3.81 -0.15 -7.67
C VAL A 14 -2.35 -0.24 -8.09
N GLU A 15 -1.62 -1.28 -7.65
CA GLU A 15 -0.24 -1.54 -8.07
C GLU A 15 -0.17 -1.78 -9.58
N ALA A 16 -1.09 -2.58 -10.13
CA ALA A 16 -1.19 -2.80 -11.57
C ALA A 16 -1.52 -1.50 -12.31
N ALA A 17 -2.45 -0.68 -11.81
CA ALA A 17 -2.81 0.59 -12.43
C ALA A 17 -1.63 1.59 -12.43
N LEU A 18 -0.89 1.69 -11.33
CA LEU A 18 0.28 2.56 -11.22
C LEU A 18 1.43 2.08 -12.11
N ALA A 19 1.72 0.78 -12.11
CA ALA A 19 2.78 0.21 -12.94
C ALA A 19 2.46 0.35 -14.43
N ALA A 20 1.21 0.11 -14.82
CA ALA A 20 0.74 0.34 -16.18
C ALA A 20 0.85 1.83 -16.58
N GLY A 21 0.48 2.75 -15.69
CA GLY A 21 0.61 4.20 -15.93
C GLY A 21 2.06 4.64 -16.13
N LEU A 22 2.97 4.17 -15.29
CA LEU A 22 4.41 4.46 -15.41
C LEU A 22 5.01 3.85 -16.68
N THR A 23 4.62 2.62 -17.02
CA THR A 23 5.07 1.97 -18.25
C THR A 23 4.56 2.72 -19.49
N ALA A 24 3.29 3.16 -19.46
CA ALA A 24 2.70 3.98 -20.53
C ALA A 24 3.37 5.37 -20.62
N ALA A 25 3.94 5.88 -19.54
CA ALA A 25 4.75 7.11 -19.52
C ALA A 25 6.18 6.90 -20.05
N GLY A 26 6.54 5.69 -20.48
CA GLY A 26 7.82 5.37 -21.12
C GLY A 26 8.87 4.77 -20.17
N LEU A 27 8.52 4.42 -18.94
CA LEU A 27 9.42 3.69 -18.05
C LEU A 27 9.50 2.21 -18.44
N ASP A 28 10.67 1.60 -18.24
CA ASP A 28 10.80 0.15 -18.33
C ASP A 28 9.86 -0.54 -17.33
N ALA A 29 9.20 -1.61 -17.76
CA ALA A 29 8.19 -2.30 -16.96
C ALA A 29 8.75 -2.87 -15.66
N GLY A 30 10.01 -3.35 -15.67
CA GLY A 30 10.67 -3.83 -14.46
C GLY A 30 10.88 -2.69 -13.47
N VAL A 31 11.38 -1.55 -13.95
CA VAL A 31 11.59 -0.35 -13.13
C VAL A 31 10.27 0.20 -12.58
N ALA A 32 9.22 0.25 -13.41
CA ALA A 32 7.89 0.72 -13.02
C ALA A 32 7.31 -0.13 -11.89
N VAL A 33 7.38 -1.46 -11.99
CA VAL A 33 6.89 -2.38 -10.95
C VAL A 33 7.68 -2.20 -9.66
N THR A 34 9.02 -2.15 -9.74
CA THR A 34 9.85 -1.95 -8.54
C THR A 34 9.58 -0.62 -7.87
N ALA A 35 9.42 0.46 -8.63
CA ALA A 35 9.10 1.78 -8.11
C ALA A 35 7.75 1.79 -7.36
N VAL A 36 6.72 1.15 -7.92
CA VAL A 36 5.40 1.06 -7.29
C VAL A 36 5.43 0.24 -6.01
N LEU A 37 6.17 -0.87 -5.97
CA LEU A 37 6.33 -1.68 -4.76
C LEU A 37 7.10 -0.93 -3.67
N LEU A 38 8.15 -0.20 -4.02
CA LEU A 38 8.88 0.65 -3.08
C LEU A 38 7.99 1.77 -2.54
N TYR A 39 7.24 2.44 -3.42
CA TYR A 39 6.27 3.45 -3.03
C TYR A 39 5.27 2.89 -2.03
N ARG A 40 4.73 1.69 -2.28
CA ARG A 40 3.80 0.99 -1.37
C ARG A 40 4.44 0.63 -0.04
N LEU A 41 5.68 0.16 -0.02
CA LEU A 41 6.40 -0.15 1.21
C LEU A 41 6.53 1.09 2.11
N VAL A 42 6.86 2.23 1.52
CA VAL A 42 7.07 3.47 2.28
C VAL A 42 5.76 4.12 2.68
N THR A 43 4.76 4.16 1.79
CA THR A 43 3.52 4.93 2.04
C THR A 43 2.43 4.13 2.74
N PHE A 44 2.41 2.80 2.58
CA PHE A 44 1.40 1.95 3.18
C PHE A 44 1.95 1.18 4.38
N TRP A 45 3.10 0.52 4.25
CA TRP A 45 3.61 -0.36 5.30
C TRP A 45 4.27 0.40 6.45
N LEU A 46 5.10 1.41 6.15
CA LEU A 46 5.77 2.21 7.18
C LEU A 46 4.81 2.86 8.20
N PRO A 47 3.70 3.52 7.81
CA PRO A 47 2.73 4.06 8.78
C PRO A 47 1.85 2.99 9.42
N THR A 48 1.65 1.83 8.78
CA THR A 48 0.84 0.74 9.35
C THR A 48 1.51 0.11 10.59
N ILE A 49 2.85 -0.02 10.59
CA ILE A 49 3.60 -0.58 11.72
C ILE A 49 3.36 0.19 13.04
N PRO A 50 3.61 1.51 13.15
CA PRO A 50 3.38 2.25 14.38
C PRO A 50 1.89 2.29 14.74
N GLY A 51 0.99 2.33 13.76
CA GLY A 51 -0.45 2.24 14.00
C GLY A 51 -0.86 0.92 14.66
N TYR A 52 -0.33 -0.20 14.19
CA TYR A 52 -0.54 -1.52 14.78
C TYR A 52 0.01 -1.61 16.22
N TRP A 53 1.21 -1.07 16.45
CA TRP A 53 1.80 -1.01 17.79
C TRP A 53 0.98 -0.15 18.75
N ALA A 54 0.52 1.02 18.31
CA ALA A 54 -0.33 1.89 19.10
C ALA A 54 -1.68 1.22 19.41
N PHE A 55 -2.31 0.59 18.41
CA PHE A 55 -3.56 -0.14 18.57
C PHE A 55 -3.41 -1.27 19.60
N THR A 56 -2.42 -2.15 19.43
CA THR A 56 -2.16 -3.26 20.35
C THR A 56 -1.80 -2.78 21.76
N TYR A 57 -1.10 -1.65 21.89
CA TYR A 57 -0.79 -1.04 23.18
C TYR A 57 -2.05 -0.53 23.89
N LEU A 58 -2.93 0.18 23.17
CA LEU A 58 -4.16 0.74 23.71
C LEU A 58 -5.17 -0.36 24.09
N THR A 59 -5.33 -1.40 23.26
CA THR A 59 -6.16 -2.57 23.57
C THR A 59 -5.66 -3.31 24.82
N LYS A 60 -4.34 -3.49 24.98
CA LYS A 60 -3.76 -4.11 26.18
C LYS A 60 -4.02 -3.31 27.45
N LYS A 61 -4.21 -2.00 27.33
CA LYS A 61 -4.50 -1.09 28.45
C LYS A 61 -5.99 -0.85 28.70
N ASN A 62 -6.90 -1.52 27.96
CA ASN A 62 -8.36 -1.27 28.00
C ASN A 62 -8.71 0.22 27.78
N LEU A 63 -7.94 0.91 26.93
CA LEU A 63 -8.20 2.30 26.55
C LEU A 63 -9.01 2.41 25.25
N LEU A 64 -9.28 1.27 24.61
CA LEU A 64 -10.14 1.03 23.45
C LEU A 64 -11.04 -0.16 23.79
#